data_AF-A0A932IQF4-F1
#
_entry.id   AF-A0A932IQF4-F1
#
_cell.length_a   1.000
_cell.length_b   1.000
_cell.length_c   1.000
_cell.angle_alpha   90.00
_cell.angle_beta   90.00
_cell.angle_gamma   90.00
#
_symmetry.space_group_name_H-M   'P 1'
#
loop_
_entity.id
_entity.type
_entity.pdbx_description
1 polymer ?
#
loop_
_entity_poly.entity_id
_entity_poly.type
_entity_poly.pdbx_seq_one_letter_code
_entity_poly.pdbx_strand_id
1 'polypeptide(L)'
;SHAGITVGPDGATHQSLEDMSIMRSLPHMVVASPCDYHQTRKMIRASIDLHQPLYVRYFRDNTPVFTNPDAPFQFGKADKLIDGSDVTIIACGLQVWEAILAEEILASEGISVRVINMHTLKPIDRACIIEAAKQTGAIVTAEDHQIHGGLGSAVAEVLSQSFPTPQEFVAVNDTFGESGKGEELMKKYGIAKDAIVAATRKVLQRKTR
;
A
#
# COMPACT_ATOMS: atom_id res chain seq x y z
N SER A 1 5.18 -9.79 12.49
CA SER A 1 4.45 -8.73 13.23
C SER A 1 5.42 -7.62 13.55
N HIS A 2 4.97 -6.50 14.14
CA HIS A 2 5.83 -5.33 14.41
C HIS A 2 6.51 -4.82 13.12
N ALA A 3 5.75 -4.75 12.03
CA ALA A 3 6.26 -4.23 10.77
C ALA A 3 6.11 -2.72 10.68
N GLY A 4 6.99 -2.08 9.90
CA GLY A 4 6.90 -0.67 9.58
C GLY A 4 7.42 0.28 10.66
N ILE A 5 7.31 1.58 10.39
CA ILE A 5 7.75 2.65 11.30
C ILE A 5 6.87 2.75 12.55
N THR A 6 5.63 2.27 12.42
CA THR A 6 4.59 2.37 13.46
C THR A 6 4.84 1.49 14.69
N VAL A 7 5.89 0.66 14.70
CA VAL A 7 6.39 0.01 15.92
C VAL A 7 6.68 1.03 17.02
N GLY A 8 7.08 2.25 16.65
CA GLY A 8 7.13 3.39 17.55
C GLY A 8 8.33 3.39 18.50
N PRO A 9 8.14 3.28 19.82
CA PRO A 9 9.19 3.56 20.81
C PRO A 9 10.41 2.63 20.74
N ASP A 10 10.26 1.40 20.26
CA ASP A 10 11.36 0.43 20.19
C ASP A 10 12.42 0.83 19.14
N GLY A 11 12.04 1.70 18.19
CA GLY A 11 12.94 2.37 17.27
C GLY A 11 13.55 1.49 16.18
N ALA A 12 14.63 2.01 15.57
CA ALA A 12 15.20 1.54 14.31
C ALA A 12 15.48 0.03 14.25
N THR A 13 15.91 -0.56 15.37
CA THR A 13 16.31 -1.98 15.42
C THR A 13 15.12 -2.94 15.41
N HIS A 14 13.91 -2.45 15.66
CA HIS A 14 12.67 -3.24 15.70
C HIS A 14 11.71 -2.87 14.56
N GLN A 15 11.97 -1.78 13.83
CA GLN A 15 11.15 -1.32 12.71
C GLN A 15 11.57 -2.04 11.43
N SER A 16 10.80 -3.06 11.04
CA SER A 16 11.05 -3.80 9.80
C SER A 16 10.53 -3.03 8.59
N LEU A 17 11.45 -2.47 7.80
CA LEU A 17 11.17 -1.60 6.65
C LEU A 17 11.56 -2.23 5.31
N GLU A 18 12.21 -3.38 5.33
CA GLU A 18 12.78 -4.06 4.17
C GLU A 18 12.23 -5.49 3.96
N ASP A 19 11.34 -5.92 4.86
CA ASP A 19 10.78 -7.26 4.91
C ASP A 19 10.07 -7.67 3.63
N MET A 20 9.22 -6.80 3.08
CA MET A 20 8.48 -7.11 1.87
C MET A 20 9.42 -7.22 0.67
N SER A 21 10.47 -6.41 0.60
CA SER A 21 11.50 -6.51 -0.45
C SER A 21 12.22 -7.87 -0.41
N ILE A 22 12.68 -8.27 0.78
CA ILE A 22 13.36 -9.56 0.99
C ILE A 22 12.42 -10.70 0.61
N MET A 23 11.20 -10.72 1.16
CA MET A 23 10.26 -11.83 0.96
C MET A 23 9.77 -11.91 -0.48
N ARG A 24 9.61 -10.76 -1.17
CA ARG A 24 9.20 -10.72 -2.59
C ARG A 24 10.27 -11.28 -3.51
N SER A 25 11.55 -11.21 -3.13
CA SER A 25 12.65 -11.79 -3.92
C SER A 25 12.65 -13.33 -3.91
N LEU A 26 12.09 -13.97 -2.88
CA LEU A 26 12.11 -15.43 -2.73
C LEU A 26 11.18 -16.13 -3.73
N PRO A 27 11.65 -17.13 -4.51
CA PRO A 27 10.79 -17.90 -5.42
C PRO A 27 9.60 -18.56 -4.69
N HIS A 28 8.46 -18.63 -5.38
CA HIS A 28 7.22 -19.27 -4.90
C HIS A 28 6.56 -18.68 -3.63
N MET A 29 7.17 -17.68 -3.00
CA MET A 29 6.61 -16.97 -1.84
C MET A 29 5.37 -16.15 -2.21
N VAL A 30 4.33 -16.23 -1.37
CA VAL A 30 3.21 -15.30 -1.33
C VAL A 30 3.51 -14.24 -0.27
N VAL A 31 3.35 -12.96 -0.60
CA VAL A 31 3.62 -11.83 0.30
C VAL A 31 2.34 -11.01 0.43
N ALA A 32 1.84 -10.88 1.65
CA ALA A 32 0.58 -10.20 1.92
C ALA A 32 0.67 -9.25 3.13
N SER A 33 -0.09 -8.15 3.06
CA SER A 33 -0.14 -7.09 4.06
C SER A 33 -1.61 -6.66 4.24
N PRO A 34 -2.38 -7.30 5.14
CA PRO A 34 -3.78 -6.99 5.38
C PRO A 34 -3.94 -5.59 5.98
N CYS A 35 -5.01 -4.89 5.61
CA CYS A 35 -5.24 -3.49 5.99
C CYS A 35 -5.99 -3.28 7.30
N ASP A 36 -6.71 -4.30 7.80
CA ASP A 36 -7.44 -4.24 9.06
C ASP A 36 -7.70 -5.63 9.67
N TYR A 37 -8.49 -5.65 10.75
CA TYR A 37 -8.92 -6.86 11.45
C TYR A 37 -9.71 -7.84 10.54
N HIS A 38 -10.70 -7.34 9.80
CA HIS A 38 -11.58 -8.21 9.01
C HIS A 38 -10.82 -8.84 7.85
N GLN A 39 -9.99 -8.07 7.13
CA GLN A 39 -9.14 -8.59 6.07
C GLN A 39 -8.10 -9.58 6.61
N THR A 40 -7.51 -9.32 7.78
CA THR A 40 -6.59 -10.27 8.43
C THR A 40 -7.27 -11.61 8.71
N ARG A 41 -8.46 -11.60 9.31
CA ARG A 41 -9.22 -12.82 9.60
C ARG A 41 -9.55 -13.61 8.33
N LYS A 42 -9.95 -12.92 7.26
CA LYS A 42 -10.25 -13.55 5.96
C LYS A 42 -8.98 -14.13 5.31
N MET A 43 -7.88 -13.39 5.35
CA MET A 43 -6.59 -13.83 4.80
C MET A 43 -6.06 -15.09 5.47
N ILE A 44 -6.11 -15.16 6.80
CA ILE A 44 -5.68 -16.35 7.54
C ILE A 44 -6.56 -17.56 7.24
N ARG A 45 -7.87 -17.37 7.09
CA ARG A 45 -8.77 -18.45 6.67
C ARG A 45 -8.43 -18.94 5.27
N ALA A 46 -8.25 -18.03 4.32
CA ALA A 46 -7.87 -18.36 2.95
C ALA A 46 -6.49 -19.03 2.86
N SER A 47 -5.60 -18.81 3.84
CA SER A 47 -4.28 -19.46 3.85
C SER A 47 -4.32 -20.96 4.15
N ILE A 48 -5.43 -21.48 4.70
CA ILE A 48 -5.59 -22.92 4.97
C ILE A 48 -5.52 -23.73 3.66
N ASP A 49 -6.09 -23.17 2.59
CA ASP A 49 -6.11 -23.76 1.26
C ASP A 49 -4.93 -23.29 0.38
N LEU A 50 -4.06 -22.43 0.90
CA LEU A 50 -2.89 -21.92 0.18
C LEU A 50 -1.73 -22.91 0.32
N HIS A 51 -1.50 -23.73 -0.70
CA HIS A 51 -0.38 -24.68 -0.74
C HIS A 51 0.96 -24.05 -1.17
N GLN A 52 1.22 -22.80 -0.76
CA GLN A 52 2.46 -22.06 -1.07
C GLN A 52 3.03 -21.43 0.21
N PRO A 53 4.36 -21.19 0.29
CA PRO A 53 4.94 -20.41 1.36
C PRO A 53 4.28 -19.02 1.43
N LEU A 54 3.90 -18.60 2.64
CA LEU A 54 3.19 -17.35 2.87
C LEU A 54 3.90 -16.50 3.93
N TYR A 55 4.22 -15.26 3.55
CA TYR A 55 4.59 -14.20 4.46
C TYR A 55 3.40 -13.26 4.66
N VAL A 56 2.98 -13.06 5.91
CA VAL A 56 1.94 -12.08 6.27
C VAL A 56 2.54 -11.01 7.18
N ARG A 57 2.42 -9.76 6.75
CA ARG A 57 2.90 -8.57 7.45
C ARG A 57 1.85 -8.04 8.42
N TYR A 58 2.19 -7.90 9.69
CA TYR A 58 1.29 -7.36 10.71
C TYR A 58 1.88 -6.17 11.44
N PHE A 59 1.01 -5.23 11.77
CA PHE A 59 1.32 -4.05 12.58
C PHE A 59 1.19 -4.37 14.07
N ARG A 60 1.80 -3.52 14.91
CA ARG A 60 1.80 -3.66 16.37
C ARG A 60 0.57 -3.01 17.01
N ASP A 61 0.32 -1.76 16.63
CA ASP A 61 -0.68 -0.93 17.27
C ASP A 61 -2.08 -1.17 16.69
N ASN A 62 -3.11 -0.75 17.42
CA ASN A 62 -4.49 -0.82 16.95
C ASN A 62 -4.68 0.02 15.69
N THR A 63 -5.31 -0.57 14.68
CA THR A 63 -5.65 0.11 13.43
C THR A 63 -7.17 0.26 13.30
N PRO A 64 -7.65 1.24 12.51
CA PRO A 64 -9.05 1.32 12.14
C PRO A 64 -9.55 0.02 11.51
N VAL A 65 -10.83 -0.29 11.75
CA VAL A 65 -11.53 -1.44 11.16
C VAL A 65 -12.61 -0.87 10.24
N PHE A 66 -12.46 -1.09 8.94
CA PHE A 66 -13.25 -0.38 7.92
C PHE A 66 -13.66 -1.25 6.73
N THR A 67 -13.07 -2.44 6.57
CA THR A 67 -13.46 -3.36 5.51
C THR A 67 -14.70 -4.16 5.89
N ASN A 68 -15.52 -4.51 4.89
CA ASN A 68 -16.70 -5.32 5.10
C ASN A 68 -16.31 -6.76 5.56
N PRO A 69 -16.82 -7.25 6.71
CA PRO A 69 -16.54 -8.59 7.21
C PRO A 69 -16.99 -9.71 6.25
N ASP A 70 -18.01 -9.46 5.44
CA ASP A 70 -18.63 -10.45 4.55
C ASP A 70 -18.11 -10.37 3.10
N ALA A 71 -17.31 -9.36 2.77
CA ALA A 71 -16.70 -9.26 1.45
C ALA A 71 -15.75 -10.44 1.19
N PRO A 72 -15.75 -11.03 -0.02
CA PRO A 72 -14.87 -12.14 -0.35
C PRO A 72 -13.39 -11.72 -0.26
N PHE A 73 -12.51 -12.71 -0.12
CA PHE A 73 -11.06 -12.50 -0.10
C PHE A 73 -10.39 -13.52 -1.01
N GLN A 74 -9.42 -13.07 -1.80
CA GLN A 74 -8.62 -13.94 -2.66
C GLN A 74 -7.20 -13.41 -2.77
N PHE A 75 -6.20 -14.24 -2.51
CA PHE A 75 -4.80 -13.87 -2.75
C PHE A 75 -4.58 -13.45 -4.21
N GLY A 76 -3.88 -12.33 -4.40
CA GLY A 76 -3.57 -11.79 -5.72
C GLY A 76 -4.73 -11.10 -6.43
N LYS A 77 -5.81 -10.78 -5.70
CA LYS A 77 -6.91 -9.90 -6.16
C LYS A 77 -7.00 -8.70 -5.25
N ALA A 78 -6.95 -7.50 -5.81
CA ALA A 78 -6.99 -6.27 -5.02
C ALA A 78 -8.43 -5.86 -4.70
N ASP A 79 -8.63 -5.19 -3.57
CA ASP A 79 -9.91 -4.59 -3.21
C ASP A 79 -9.99 -3.16 -3.77
N LYS A 80 -11.01 -2.87 -4.59
CA LYS A 80 -11.35 -1.50 -5.02
C LYS A 80 -12.26 -0.89 -3.97
N LEU A 81 -11.76 0.07 -3.20
CA LEU A 81 -12.47 0.62 -2.03
C LEU A 81 -13.27 1.87 -2.37
N ILE A 82 -12.69 2.76 -3.18
CA ILE A 82 -13.28 4.03 -3.60
C ILE A 82 -13.07 4.17 -5.11
N ASP A 83 -14.12 4.52 -5.84
CA ASP A 83 -14.06 4.79 -7.27
C ASP A 83 -13.59 6.23 -7.54
N GLY A 84 -12.86 6.41 -8.65
CA GLY A 84 -12.41 7.73 -9.10
C GLY A 84 -11.79 7.69 -10.49
N SER A 85 -11.60 8.86 -11.08
CA SER A 85 -11.20 9.03 -12.49
C SER A 85 -9.92 9.83 -12.73
N ASP A 86 -9.46 10.67 -11.80
CA ASP A 86 -8.32 11.55 -12.05
C ASP A 86 -6.99 10.88 -11.75
N VAL A 87 -6.94 10.06 -10.71
CA VAL A 87 -5.74 9.38 -10.20
C VAL A 87 -6.12 8.16 -9.38
N THR A 88 -5.26 7.15 -9.33
CA THR A 88 -5.43 5.99 -8.45
C THR A 88 -4.34 5.97 -7.37
N ILE A 89 -4.74 5.87 -6.10
CA ILE A 89 -3.86 5.51 -4.99
C ILE A 89 -3.94 3.99 -4.78
N ILE A 90 -2.80 3.32 -4.84
CA ILE A 90 -2.66 1.89 -4.54
C ILE A 90 -1.87 1.77 -3.24
N ALA A 91 -2.51 1.29 -2.19
CA ALA A 91 -1.92 1.18 -0.86
C ALA A 91 -1.97 -0.27 -0.35
N CYS A 92 -1.20 -0.58 0.70
CA CYS A 92 -1.30 -1.85 1.42
C CYS A 92 -1.15 -1.65 2.93
N GLY A 93 -1.68 -2.58 3.72
CA GLY A 93 -1.60 -2.49 5.18
C GLY A 93 -2.20 -1.21 5.76
N LEU A 94 -1.52 -0.64 6.75
CA LEU A 94 -1.96 0.57 7.46
C LEU A 94 -2.12 1.80 6.55
N GLN A 95 -1.36 1.87 5.45
CA GLN A 95 -1.41 2.97 4.49
C GLN A 95 -2.73 3.04 3.70
N VAL A 96 -3.52 1.97 3.70
CA VAL A 96 -4.86 2.00 3.08
C VAL A 96 -5.77 2.99 3.79
N TRP A 97 -5.68 3.09 5.12
CA TRP A 97 -6.46 4.07 5.88
C TRP A 97 -5.98 5.50 5.60
N GLU A 98 -4.66 5.72 5.57
CA GLU A 98 -4.10 7.03 5.20
C GLU A 98 -4.49 7.44 3.76
N ALA A 99 -4.61 6.47 2.84
CA ALA A 99 -5.09 6.72 1.48
C ALA A 99 -6.57 7.13 1.43
N ILE A 100 -7.44 6.54 2.26
CA ILE A 100 -8.84 6.96 2.40
C ILE A 100 -8.91 8.40 2.94
N LEU A 101 -8.15 8.71 3.99
CA LEU A 101 -8.11 10.08 4.52
C LEU A 101 -7.55 11.10 3.51
N ALA A 102 -6.57 10.70 2.69
CA ALA A 102 -6.05 11.54 1.62
C ALA A 102 -7.08 11.75 0.51
N GLU A 103 -7.86 10.72 0.18
CA GLU A 103 -8.97 10.82 -0.76
C GLU A 103 -10.00 11.86 -0.31
N GLU A 104 -10.43 11.83 0.96
CA GLU A 104 -11.40 12.80 1.49
C GLU A 104 -10.93 14.26 1.32
N ILE A 105 -9.64 14.52 1.57
CA ILE A 105 -9.03 15.84 1.38
C ILE A 105 -9.04 16.22 -0.10
N LEU A 106 -8.58 15.35 -0.98
CA LEU A 106 -8.49 15.60 -2.42
C LEU A 106 -9.87 15.76 -3.07
N ALA A 107 -10.86 15.00 -2.63
CA ALA A 107 -12.25 15.10 -3.07
C ALA A 107 -12.85 16.47 -2.71
N SER A 108 -12.53 17.01 -1.53
CA SER A 108 -12.93 18.36 -1.14
C SER A 108 -12.33 19.47 -2.03
N GLU A 109 -11.24 19.15 -2.74
CA GLU A 109 -10.58 20.02 -3.71
C GLU A 109 -11.06 19.76 -5.16
N GLY A 110 -12.03 18.85 -5.35
CA GLY A 110 -12.58 18.48 -6.65
C GLY A 110 -11.73 17.49 -7.45
N ILE A 111 -10.80 16.77 -6.81
CA ILE A 111 -9.99 15.73 -7.45
C ILE A 111 -10.66 14.37 -7.20
N SER A 112 -11.04 13.67 -8.27
CA SER A 112 -11.65 12.34 -8.19
C SER A 112 -10.58 11.26 -8.04
N VAL A 113 -10.43 10.70 -6.84
CA VAL A 113 -9.36 9.76 -6.53
C VAL A 113 -9.92 8.35 -6.32
N ARG A 114 -9.34 7.38 -7.02
CA ARG A 114 -9.60 5.97 -6.79
C ARG A 114 -8.69 5.44 -5.69
N VAL A 115 -9.21 4.65 -4.75
CA VAL A 115 -8.41 3.97 -3.72
C VAL A 115 -8.50 2.46 -3.88
N ILE A 116 -7.33 1.83 -4.01
CA ILE A 116 -7.17 0.38 -4.14
C ILE A 116 -6.31 -0.14 -3.00
N ASN A 117 -6.80 -1.18 -2.30
CA ASN A 117 -6.01 -1.95 -1.36
C ASN A 117 -5.39 -3.16 -2.07
N MET A 118 -4.07 -3.10 -2.28
CA MET A 118 -3.25 -4.18 -2.81
C MET A 118 -2.71 -5.04 -1.67
N HIS A 119 -3.60 -5.78 -1.02
CA HIS A 119 -3.26 -6.59 0.16
C HIS A 119 -2.32 -7.78 -0.14
N THR A 120 -2.16 -8.16 -1.41
CA THR A 120 -1.19 -9.17 -1.84
C THR A 120 -0.19 -8.52 -2.79
N LEU A 121 1.06 -8.41 -2.34
CA LEU A 121 2.16 -7.87 -3.12
C LEU A 121 2.77 -8.91 -4.05
N LYS A 122 2.68 -10.19 -3.69
CA LYS A 122 3.13 -11.32 -4.53
C LYS A 122 2.20 -12.51 -4.32
N PRO A 123 1.54 -13.05 -5.37
CA PRO A 123 1.42 -12.45 -6.70
C PRO A 123 0.60 -11.15 -6.67
N ILE A 124 1.04 -10.12 -7.41
CA ILE A 124 0.32 -8.85 -7.48
C ILE A 124 -0.84 -8.90 -8.49
N ASP A 125 -1.92 -8.18 -8.24
CA ASP A 125 -3.05 -8.07 -9.18
C ASP A 125 -2.70 -7.17 -10.37
N ARG A 126 -1.98 -7.74 -11.35
CA ARG A 126 -1.54 -7.02 -12.55
C ARG A 126 -2.70 -6.43 -13.34
N ALA A 127 -3.82 -7.16 -13.43
CA ALA A 127 -4.98 -6.72 -14.22
C ALA A 127 -5.59 -5.45 -13.62
N CYS A 128 -5.74 -5.43 -12.29
CA CYS A 128 -6.24 -4.26 -11.56
C CYS A 128 -5.33 -3.03 -11.74
N ILE A 129 -4.01 -3.21 -11.67
CA ILE A 129 -3.03 -2.13 -11.88
C ILE A 129 -3.14 -1.56 -13.30
N ILE A 130 -3.18 -2.43 -14.32
CA ILE A 130 -3.26 -2.00 -15.73
C ILE A 130 -4.60 -1.29 -15.99
N GLU A 131 -5.69 -1.78 -15.41
CA GLU A 131 -6.99 -1.14 -15.51
C GLU A 131 -6.98 0.27 -14.90
N ALA A 132 -6.46 0.40 -13.67
CA ALA A 132 -6.30 1.69 -12.99
C ALA A 132 -5.45 2.65 -13.83
N ALA A 133 -4.31 2.18 -14.33
CA ALA A 133 -3.41 2.96 -15.17
C ALA A 133 -4.10 3.51 -16.43
N LYS A 134 -4.90 2.69 -17.11
CA LYS A 134 -5.66 3.10 -18.31
C LYS A 134 -6.80 4.06 -18.01
N GLN A 135 -7.50 3.86 -16.88
CA GLN A 135 -8.70 4.63 -16.56
C GLN A 135 -8.36 5.96 -15.88
N THR A 136 -7.33 6.01 -15.05
CA THR A 136 -6.96 7.23 -14.29
C THR A 136 -5.69 7.89 -14.80
N GLY A 137 -4.83 7.23 -15.59
CA GLY A 137 -3.67 7.85 -16.24
C GLY A 137 -2.55 8.37 -15.30
N ALA A 138 -2.69 8.17 -13.99
CA ALA A 138 -1.71 8.52 -12.97
C ALA A 138 -1.90 7.62 -11.74
N ILE A 139 -0.79 7.21 -11.13
CA ILE A 139 -0.75 6.29 -9.98
C ILE A 139 0.06 6.90 -8.83
N VAL A 140 -0.43 6.74 -7.59
CA VAL A 140 0.37 6.93 -6.38
C VAL A 140 0.41 5.60 -5.63
N THR A 141 1.58 5.18 -5.16
CA THR A 141 1.69 4.00 -4.29
C THR A 141 2.02 4.42 -2.87
N ALA A 142 1.36 3.84 -1.87
CA ALA A 142 1.59 4.14 -0.46
C ALA A 142 1.87 2.88 0.37
N GLU A 143 3.02 2.85 1.05
CA GLU A 143 3.45 1.73 1.91
C GLU A 143 4.28 2.19 3.12
N ASP A 144 4.08 1.53 4.26
CA ASP A 144 4.91 1.71 5.47
C ASP A 144 6.14 0.80 5.37
N HIS A 145 7.02 1.07 4.40
CA HIS A 145 8.18 0.26 4.02
C HIS A 145 9.19 1.16 3.29
N GLN A 146 10.42 0.68 3.10
CA GLN A 146 11.40 1.35 2.23
C GLN A 146 10.85 1.55 0.82
N ILE A 147 11.21 2.67 0.21
CA ILE A 147 10.89 3.02 -1.18
C ILE A 147 11.42 1.98 -2.19
N HIS A 148 12.45 1.22 -1.79
CA HIS A 148 13.09 0.21 -2.62
C HIS A 148 12.51 -1.19 -2.39
N GLY A 149 12.05 -1.82 -3.47
CA GLY A 149 11.68 -3.24 -3.51
C GLY A 149 10.28 -3.59 -3.00
N GLY A 150 9.57 -2.64 -2.39
CA GLY A 150 8.22 -2.78 -1.87
C GLY A 150 7.08 -2.70 -2.93
N LEU A 151 5.89 -2.28 -2.48
CA LEU A 151 4.70 -2.09 -3.30
C LEU A 151 4.95 -1.14 -4.48
N GLY A 152 5.58 0.01 -4.25
CA GLY A 152 5.87 1.00 -5.28
C GLY A 152 6.69 0.42 -6.42
N SER A 153 7.73 -0.33 -6.08
CA SER A 153 8.56 -1.06 -7.04
C SER A 153 7.77 -2.15 -7.79
N ALA A 154 6.96 -2.95 -7.08
CA ALA A 154 6.16 -4.00 -7.69
C ALA A 154 5.11 -3.45 -8.68
N VAL A 155 4.48 -2.32 -8.36
CA VAL A 155 3.56 -1.63 -9.29
C VAL A 155 4.32 -1.07 -10.49
N ALA A 156 5.49 -0.45 -10.28
CA ALA A 156 6.30 0.09 -11.36
C ALA A 156 6.78 -0.99 -12.35
N GLU A 157 7.12 -2.19 -11.86
CA GLU A 157 7.42 -3.36 -12.69
C GLU A 157 6.24 -3.74 -13.60
N VAL A 158 5.01 -3.71 -13.09
CA VAL A 158 3.81 -4.00 -13.89
C VAL A 158 3.56 -2.91 -14.93
N LEU A 159 3.63 -1.64 -14.53
CA LEU A 159 3.40 -0.49 -15.40
C LEU A 159 4.42 -0.44 -16.54
N SER A 160 5.71 -0.55 -16.24
CA SER A 160 6.79 -0.51 -17.24
C SER A 160 6.69 -1.60 -18.30
N GLN A 161 6.20 -2.79 -17.93
CA GLN A 161 6.03 -3.92 -18.84
C GLN A 161 4.73 -3.89 -19.64
N SER A 162 3.73 -3.09 -19.24
CA SER A 162 2.36 -3.24 -19.75
C SER A 162 1.76 -1.92 -20.24
N PHE A 163 1.77 -0.88 -19.41
CA PHE A 163 1.20 0.43 -19.73
C PHE A 163 1.92 1.52 -18.92
N PRO A 164 3.06 2.03 -19.41
CA PRO A 164 3.84 3.04 -18.69
C PRO A 164 2.98 4.25 -18.33
N THR A 165 2.92 4.57 -17.04
CA THR A 165 2.04 5.61 -16.48
C THR A 165 2.82 6.38 -15.42
N PRO A 166 2.64 7.72 -15.32
CA PRO A 166 3.23 8.49 -14.23
C PRO A 166 2.90 7.88 -12.87
N GLN A 167 3.94 7.62 -12.07
CA GLN A 167 3.85 7.08 -10.73
C GLN A 167 4.66 7.92 -9.75
N GLU A 168 4.12 8.16 -8.55
CA GLU A 168 4.84 8.69 -7.38
C GLU A 168 4.77 7.68 -6.22
N PHE A 169 5.84 7.60 -5.44
CA PHE A 169 5.97 6.64 -4.33
C PHE A 169 5.89 7.39 -3.00
N VAL A 170 5.04 6.91 -2.10
CA VAL A 170 4.94 7.33 -0.71
C VAL A 170 5.41 6.17 0.15
N ALA A 171 6.65 6.28 0.63
CA ALA A 171 7.39 5.24 1.32
C ALA A 171 8.54 5.87 2.11
N VAL A 172 9.17 5.12 3.02
CA VAL A 172 10.37 5.57 3.73
C VAL A 172 11.52 5.72 2.74
N ASN A 173 12.18 6.88 2.75
CA ASN A 173 13.18 7.24 1.74
C ASN A 173 14.61 6.85 2.18
N ASP A 174 14.94 5.56 2.07
CA ASP A 174 16.29 4.99 2.27
C ASP A 174 16.98 5.45 3.57
N THR A 175 16.25 5.32 4.67
CA THR A 175 16.73 5.66 6.01
C THR A 175 16.24 4.64 7.01
N PHE A 176 16.99 4.46 8.09
CA PHE A 176 16.46 3.79 9.26
C PHE A 176 15.41 4.65 9.95
N GLY A 177 14.52 3.99 10.67
CA GLY A 177 13.58 4.65 11.56
C GLY A 177 14.23 5.18 12.85
N GLU A 178 13.41 5.54 13.82
CA GLU A 178 13.84 5.98 15.15
C GLU A 178 12.72 5.76 16.17
N SER A 179 13.04 5.96 17.46
CA SER A 179 12.06 5.90 18.53
C SER A 179 11.13 7.12 18.51
N GLY A 180 9.82 6.88 18.57
CA GLY A 180 8.81 7.93 18.62
C GLY A 180 7.40 7.37 18.68
N LYS A 181 6.37 8.22 18.67
CA LYS A 181 4.99 7.74 18.50
C LYS A 181 4.73 7.43 17.03
N GLY A 182 4.00 6.35 16.73
CA GLY A 182 3.76 5.90 15.36
C GLY A 182 3.25 7.00 14.42
N GLU A 183 2.27 7.80 14.85
CA GLU A 183 1.74 8.91 14.04
C GLU A 183 2.76 10.05 13.80
N GLU A 184 3.58 10.37 14.81
CA GLU A 184 4.62 11.39 14.70
C GLU A 184 5.71 10.91 13.73
N LEU A 185 6.06 9.62 13.79
CA LEU A 185 7.00 9.00 12.87
C LEU A 185 6.45 8.94 11.44
N MET A 186 5.20 8.55 11.22
CA MET A 186 4.60 8.55 9.87
C MET A 186 4.66 9.93 9.21
N LYS A 187 4.40 11.01 9.99
CA LYS A 187 4.55 12.38 9.51
C LYS A 187 6.01 12.72 9.20
N LYS A 188 6.93 12.43 10.13
CA LYS A 188 8.37 12.72 9.98
C LYS A 188 8.98 12.03 8.76
N TYR A 189 8.61 10.77 8.53
CA TYR A 189 9.13 9.94 7.45
C TYR A 189 8.34 10.09 6.13
N GLY A 190 7.35 10.99 6.08
CA GLY A 190 6.66 11.33 4.85
C GLY A 190 5.75 10.22 4.32
N ILE A 191 5.13 9.45 5.21
CA ILE A 191 4.19 8.37 4.85
C ILE A 191 2.79 8.56 5.47
N ALA A 192 2.47 9.74 5.98
CA ALA A 192 1.11 10.08 6.39
C ALA A 192 0.28 10.58 5.19
N LYS A 193 -1.04 10.71 5.37
CA LYS A 193 -1.99 11.20 4.35
C LYS A 193 -1.53 12.49 3.64
N ASP A 194 -0.89 13.42 4.34
CA ASP A 194 -0.42 14.68 3.76
C ASP A 194 0.64 14.44 2.67
N ALA A 195 1.48 13.41 2.83
CA ALA A 195 2.44 12.99 1.81
C ALA A 195 1.75 12.35 0.60
N ILE A 196 0.67 11.59 0.82
CA ILE A 196 -0.17 11.02 -0.25
C ILE A 196 -0.86 12.13 -1.05
N VAL A 197 -1.40 13.16 -0.37
CA VAL A 197 -1.97 14.35 -1.01
C VAL A 197 -0.92 15.08 -1.85
N ALA A 198 0.27 15.31 -1.28
CA ALA A 198 1.37 15.96 -2.00
C ALA A 198 1.84 15.16 -3.23
N ALA A 199 2.02 13.84 -3.08
CA ALA A 199 2.39 12.93 -4.17
C ALA A 199 1.31 12.89 -5.26
N THR A 200 0.04 12.94 -4.88
CA THR A 200 -1.09 12.98 -5.82
C THR A 200 -1.07 14.25 -6.67
N ARG A 201 -0.90 15.41 -6.05
CA ARG A 201 -0.77 16.68 -6.77
C ARG A 201 0.44 16.66 -7.71
N LYS A 202 1.56 16.09 -7.27
CA LYS A 202 2.79 15.98 -8.07
C LYS A 202 2.60 15.05 -9.28
N VAL A 203 1.98 13.88 -9.10
CA VAL A 203 1.80 12.93 -10.22
C VAL A 203 0.83 13.47 -11.27
N LEU A 204 -0.20 14.20 -10.86
CA LEU A 204 -1.17 14.82 -11.78
C LEU A 204 -0.51 15.84 -12.72
N GLN A 205 0.55 16.53 -12.29
CA GLN A 205 1.33 17.43 -13.16
C GLN A 205 2.10 16.69 -14.25
N ARG A 206 2.36 15.39 -14.07
CA ARG A 206 3.06 14.52 -15.03
C ARG A 206 2.11 13.75 -15.93
N LYS A 207 0.80 13.77 -15.65
CA LYS A 207 -0.24 13.13 -16.46
C LYS A 207 -0.29 13.83 -17.81
N THR A 208 0.16 13.14 -18.86
CA THR A 208 0.04 13.65 -20.23
C THR A 208 -1.42 13.51 -20.64
N ARG A 209 -2.01 14.58 -21.19
CA ARG A 209 -3.41 14.60 -21.64
C ARG A 209 -3.68 13.54 -22.69
#